data_AF-A0A2U1KD05-F1
#
_entry.id   AF-A0A2U1KD05-F1
#
_cell.length_a   1.000
_cell.length_b   1.000
_cell.length_c   1.000
_cell.angle_alpha   90.00
_cell.angle_beta   90.00
_cell.angle_gamma   90.00
#
_symmetry.space_group_name_H-M   'P 1'
#
loop_
_entity.id
_entity.type
_entity.pdbx_description
1 polymer ?
#
loop_
_entity_poly.entity_id
_entity_poly.type
_entity_poly.pdbx_seq_one_letter_code
_entity_poly.pdbx_strand_id
1 'polypeptide(L)'
;MATWVLSQCGVTPLPRLYPKPTTGISSYSNVKYNPIALFQSFKPNTTHTTLSRYGKDRNWGVKVSVPLAIDYVNEEESEITNEFDPSAPPPFTLADIRAAIPKHCWVKDPWRSMSYVLRDVVIVFGLAAVAVYFNNMVVWPLYWIAQSTMFWALFVLGHDCGHGSFSSNAKLNSVVGHFLHSSILVPYHGWRISHRTHHQNHGHVENDESWHPVSLSQHYRYQV
;
A
#
# COMPACT_ATOMS: atom_id res chain seq x y z
N MET A 1 7.13 22.68 -2.17
CA MET A 1 6.00 23.02 -1.27
C MET A 1 5.70 21.94 -0.22
N ALA A 2 6.01 20.65 -0.44
CA ALA A 2 5.80 19.58 0.56
C ALA A 2 6.66 19.67 1.84
N THR A 3 7.81 20.36 1.81
CA THR A 3 8.72 20.48 2.96
C THR A 3 8.15 21.32 4.11
N TRP A 4 7.26 22.27 3.82
CA TRP A 4 6.67 23.14 4.85
C TRP A 4 5.61 22.43 5.69
N VAL A 5 4.92 21.45 5.12
CA VAL A 5 3.85 20.69 5.81
C VAL A 5 4.43 19.68 6.80
N LEU A 6 5.57 19.05 6.48
CA LEU A 6 6.22 18.08 7.37
C LEU A 6 6.76 18.72 8.66
N SER A 7 7.17 19.99 8.59
CA SER A 7 7.73 20.74 9.72
C SER A 7 6.71 20.97 10.84
N GLN A 8 5.44 21.24 10.50
CA GLN A 8 4.38 21.46 11.51
C GLN A 8 4.00 20.19 12.26
N CYS A 9 4.21 19.01 11.66
CA CYS A 9 3.96 17.71 12.29
C CYS A 9 5.17 17.18 13.08
N GLY A 10 6.28 17.93 13.15
CA GLY A 10 7.51 17.51 13.82
C GLY A 10 8.20 16.29 13.19
N VAL A 11 7.78 15.87 12.00
CA VAL A 11 8.33 14.70 11.31
C VAL A 11 9.72 15.07 10.80
N THR A 12 10.75 14.37 11.27
CA THR A 12 12.11 14.59 10.76
C THR A 12 12.16 14.03 9.34
N PRO A 13 12.58 14.80 8.33
CA PRO A 13 12.69 14.29 6.98
C PRO A 13 13.69 13.12 6.95
N LEU A 14 13.32 12.03 6.26
CA LEU A 14 14.25 10.93 6.02
C LEU A 14 15.52 11.46 5.33
N PRO A 15 16.70 10.89 5.60
CA PRO A 15 17.92 11.28 4.91
C PRO A 15 17.69 11.20 3.39
N ARG A 16 17.97 12.31 2.69
CA ARG A 16 17.89 12.34 1.23
C ARG A 16 18.99 11.45 0.67
N LEU A 17 18.63 10.23 0.26
CA LEU A 17 19.54 9.29 -0.39
C LEU A 17 19.59 9.47 -1.92
N TYR A 18 18.82 10.42 -2.47
CA TYR A 18 18.92 10.76 -3.89
C TYR A 18 20.06 11.77 -4.10
N PRO A 19 21.01 11.51 -5.01
CA PRO A 19 22.00 12.51 -5.40
C PRO A 19 21.26 13.73 -5.98
N LYS A 20 21.61 14.92 -5.48
CA LYS A 20 21.20 16.18 -6.12
C LYS A 20 21.86 16.21 -7.50
N PRO A 21 21.13 16.44 -8.60
CA PRO A 21 21.77 16.77 -9.86
C PRO A 21 22.51 18.09 -9.63
N THR A 22 23.84 18.00 -9.57
CA THR A 22 24.70 19.17 -9.42
C THR A 22 25.08 19.56 -10.83
N THR A 23 24.49 20.64 -11.35
CA THR A 23 24.93 21.24 -12.62
C THR A 23 26.28 21.91 -12.38
N GLY A 24 27.35 21.12 -12.43
CA GLY A 24 28.73 21.57 -12.32
C GLY A 24 29.54 20.96 -13.44
N ILE A 25 29.87 21.75 -14.45
CA ILE A 25 30.83 21.38 -15.49
C ILE A 25 32.19 21.24 -14.80
N SER A 26 32.68 20.00 -14.64
CA SER A 26 34.01 19.72 -14.13
C SER A 26 34.77 18.90 -15.16
N SER A 27 35.70 19.56 -15.85
CA SER A 27 36.67 18.93 -16.75
C SER A 27 37.66 18.11 -15.92
N TYR A 28 37.80 16.81 -16.21
CA TYR A 28 38.93 16.02 -15.72
C TYR A 28 39.42 15.02 -16.77
N SER A 29 40.72 14.79 -16.65
CA SER A 29 41.68 14.28 -17.61
C SER A 29 41.62 12.78 -17.89
N ASN A 30 42.00 12.44 -19.13
CA ASN A 30 42.19 11.11 -19.70
C ASN A 30 43.02 10.15 -18.82
N VAL A 31 42.50 8.95 -18.59
CA VAL A 31 43.29 7.76 -18.26
C VAL A 31 42.92 6.66 -19.26
N LYS A 32 43.90 6.24 -20.07
CA LYS A 32 43.77 5.17 -21.07
C LYS A 32 43.94 3.80 -20.41
N TYR A 33 43.03 2.88 -20.70
CA TYR A 33 43.26 1.44 -20.56
C TYR A 33 42.75 0.72 -21.81
N ASN A 34 43.61 -0.12 -22.41
CA ASN A 34 43.30 -0.98 -23.56
C ASN A 34 42.82 -2.36 -23.10
N PRO A 35 41.69 -2.88 -23.59
CA PRO A 35 41.37 -4.30 -23.47
C PRO A 35 41.77 -5.07 -24.74
N ILE A 36 42.38 -6.23 -24.51
CA ILE A 36 42.79 -7.24 -25.49
C ILE A 36 41.54 -8.03 -25.94
N ALA A 37 41.46 -8.29 -27.25
CA ALA A 37 40.40 -9.02 -27.92
C ALA A 37 40.45 -10.54 -27.71
N LEU A 38 39.30 -11.20 -27.69
CA LEU A 38 39.16 -12.62 -28.08
C LEU A 38 37.74 -12.92 -28.60
N PHE A 39 37.64 -13.15 -29.92
CA PHE A 39 36.84 -14.12 -30.70
C PHE A 39 35.60 -14.82 -30.05
N GLN A 40 34.50 -15.19 -30.73
CA GLN A 40 34.24 -15.47 -32.15
C GLN A 40 32.71 -15.59 -32.41
N SER A 41 32.32 -15.32 -33.66
CA SER A 41 30.99 -15.37 -34.27
C SER A 41 30.38 -16.78 -34.42
N PHE A 42 29.05 -16.90 -34.31
CA PHE A 42 28.25 -17.91 -35.03
C PHE A 42 26.86 -17.33 -35.43
N LYS A 43 26.52 -17.41 -36.72
CA LYS A 43 25.18 -17.16 -37.29
C LYS A 43 24.64 -18.45 -37.94
N PRO A 44 23.31 -18.63 -37.99
CA PRO A 44 22.69 -19.19 -39.18
C PRO A 44 21.53 -18.31 -39.70
N ASN A 45 21.08 -18.66 -40.91
CA ASN A 45 20.55 -17.80 -41.96
C ASN A 45 19.10 -18.20 -42.35
N THR A 46 18.39 -17.28 -43.03
CA THR A 46 17.38 -17.57 -44.11
C THR A 46 15.97 -18.01 -43.63
N THR A 47 14.79 -17.62 -44.16
CA THR A 47 14.30 -17.11 -45.46
C THR A 47 12.91 -16.43 -45.28
N HIS A 48 12.56 -15.50 -46.15
CA HIS A 48 11.20 -14.95 -46.33
C HIS A 48 10.36 -15.77 -47.34
N THR A 49 9.04 -15.82 -47.14
CA THR A 49 8.07 -16.10 -48.21
C THR A 49 6.75 -15.34 -47.99
N THR A 50 6.37 -14.59 -49.02
CA THR A 50 5.14 -13.80 -49.22
C THR A 50 3.96 -14.65 -49.74
N LEU A 51 2.70 -14.24 -49.50
CA LEU A 51 1.70 -13.79 -50.53
C LEU A 51 0.22 -13.85 -50.05
N SER A 52 -0.53 -12.79 -50.38
CA SER A 52 -1.92 -12.74 -50.90
C SER A 52 -3.20 -12.70 -50.03
N ARG A 53 -3.92 -11.59 -50.26
CA ARG A 53 -5.37 -11.41 -50.57
C ARG A 53 -6.48 -11.41 -49.50
N TYR A 54 -7.13 -10.24 -49.47
CA TYR A 54 -8.58 -9.95 -49.56
C TYR A 54 -9.50 -10.36 -48.39
N GLY A 55 -9.92 -9.35 -47.63
CA GLY A 55 -11.04 -9.41 -46.68
C GLY A 55 -11.32 -8.03 -46.09
N LYS A 56 -12.45 -7.43 -46.47
CA LYS A 56 -12.92 -6.15 -45.96
C LYS A 56 -13.70 -6.42 -44.68
N ASP A 57 -13.08 -6.26 -43.51
CA ASP A 57 -13.79 -6.30 -42.23
C ASP A 57 -13.41 -5.15 -41.30
N ARG A 58 -14.46 -4.60 -40.70
CA ARG A 58 -14.50 -3.39 -39.89
C ARG A 58 -13.77 -3.63 -38.57
N ASN A 59 -12.71 -2.86 -38.32
CA ASN A 59 -11.82 -3.05 -37.18
C ASN A 59 -12.17 -2.05 -36.07
N TRP A 60 -12.82 -2.52 -35.00
CA TRP A 60 -12.87 -1.84 -33.70
C TRP A 60 -11.89 -2.47 -32.71
N GLY A 61 -10.65 -2.70 -33.17
CA GLY A 61 -9.52 -3.11 -32.35
C GLY A 61 -8.67 -1.90 -32.02
N VAL A 62 -8.46 -1.64 -30.72
CA VAL A 62 -7.39 -0.76 -30.26
C VAL A 62 -6.07 -1.35 -30.76
N LYS A 63 -5.53 -0.77 -31.84
CA LYS A 63 -4.24 -1.13 -32.41
C LYS A 63 -3.14 -0.60 -31.50
N VAL A 64 -2.70 -1.40 -30.53
CA VAL A 64 -1.41 -1.19 -29.87
C VAL A 64 -0.39 -2.11 -30.51
N SER A 65 -0.01 -1.79 -31.74
CA SER A 65 1.20 -2.35 -32.35
C SER A 65 2.38 -1.53 -31.86
N VAL A 66 3.15 -2.07 -30.91
CA VAL A 66 4.47 -1.53 -30.56
C VAL A 66 5.43 -1.96 -31.68
N PRO A 67 6.06 -1.04 -32.41
CA PRO A 67 7.12 -1.42 -33.34
C PRO A 67 8.36 -1.82 -32.55
N LEU A 68 8.83 -3.05 -32.76
CA LEU A 68 10.15 -3.47 -32.33
C LEU A 68 11.18 -2.88 -33.30
N ALA A 69 11.59 -1.63 -33.07
CA ALA A 69 12.75 -1.04 -33.71
C ALA A 69 13.92 -1.11 -32.71
N ILE A 70 14.82 -2.06 -32.93
CA ILE A 70 16.13 -2.06 -32.26
C ILE A 70 17.08 -1.34 -33.20
N ASP A 71 17.26 -0.03 -32.97
CA ASP A 71 18.37 0.70 -33.56
C ASP A 71 19.62 0.44 -32.73
N TYR A 72 20.58 -0.26 -33.32
CA TYR A 72 21.94 -0.34 -32.79
C TYR A 72 22.66 0.96 -33.14
N VAL A 73 22.77 1.87 -32.17
CA VAL A 73 23.76 2.93 -32.19
C VAL A 73 24.67 2.73 -30.98
N ASN A 74 25.90 2.32 -31.27
CA ASN A 74 27.00 2.33 -30.33
C ASN A 74 27.45 3.78 -30.16
N GLU A 75 27.14 4.37 -29.02
CA GLU A 75 27.90 5.47 -28.42
C GLU A 75 27.76 5.31 -26.91
N GLU A 76 28.89 5.02 -26.25
CA GLU A 76 28.99 4.87 -24.80
C GLU A 76 28.74 6.23 -24.12
N GLU A 77 27.48 6.54 -23.90
CA GLU A 77 27.07 7.47 -22.86
C GLU A 77 25.98 6.75 -22.08
N SER A 78 26.37 6.12 -20.97
CA SER A 78 25.44 5.52 -20.03
C SER A 78 24.62 6.63 -19.38
N GLU A 79 23.63 7.16 -20.09
CA GLU A 79 22.47 7.75 -19.44
C GLU A 79 21.91 6.64 -18.54
N ILE A 80 22.21 6.75 -17.25
CA ILE A 80 21.55 5.96 -16.22
C ILE A 80 20.09 6.42 -16.23
N THR A 81 19.30 5.86 -17.14
CA THR A 81 17.87 5.77 -16.96
C THR A 81 17.73 4.97 -15.67
N ASN A 82 17.50 5.71 -14.57
CA ASN A 82 17.21 5.11 -13.29
C ASN A 82 15.82 4.47 -13.43
N GLU A 83 15.76 3.31 -14.10
CA GLU A 83 14.56 2.51 -14.24
C GLU A 83 14.14 2.11 -12.82
N PHE A 84 12.97 2.58 -12.41
CA PHE A 84 12.43 2.28 -11.10
C PHE A 84 12.01 0.81 -11.08
N ASP A 85 12.78 -0.05 -10.42
CA ASP A 85 12.37 -1.41 -10.14
C ASP A 85 11.39 -1.41 -8.94
N PRO A 86 10.08 -1.68 -9.14
CA PRO A 86 9.11 -1.74 -8.06
C PRO A 86 9.34 -2.92 -7.10
N SER A 87 10.15 -3.91 -7.50
CA SER A 87 10.47 -5.10 -6.70
C SER A 87 11.67 -4.89 -5.78
N ALA A 88 12.48 -3.86 -6.04
CA ALA A 88 13.64 -3.55 -5.22
C ALA A 88 13.20 -3.09 -3.82
N PRO A 89 13.91 -3.51 -2.76
CA PRO A 89 13.61 -3.03 -1.42
C PRO A 89 13.78 -1.52 -1.35
N PRO A 90 12.95 -0.81 -0.56
CA PRO A 90 13.07 0.63 -0.42
C PRO A 90 14.45 1.01 0.13
N PRO A 91 15.01 2.18 -0.24
CA PRO A 91 16.33 2.61 0.19
C PRO A 91 16.38 3.05 1.67
N PHE A 92 15.39 2.71 2.48
CA PHE A 92 15.30 3.03 3.90
C PHE A 92 14.79 1.83 4.69
N THR A 93 15.20 1.74 5.95
CA THR A 93 14.78 0.67 6.85
C THR A 93 13.54 1.07 7.66
N LEU A 94 12.86 0.08 8.25
CA LEU A 94 11.79 0.35 9.22
C LEU A 94 12.28 1.15 10.44
N ALA A 95 13.57 1.05 10.79
CA ALA A 95 14.16 1.83 11.88
C ALA A 95 14.24 3.31 11.51
N ASP A 96 14.59 3.64 10.26
CA ASP A 96 14.64 5.02 9.77
C ASP A 96 13.25 5.67 9.81
N ILE A 97 12.21 4.91 9.41
CA ILE A 97 10.81 5.37 9.49
C ILE A 97 10.41 5.62 10.96
N ARG A 98 10.74 4.70 11.87
CA ARG A 98 10.43 4.88 13.31
C ARG A 98 11.16 6.08 13.91
N ALA A 99 12.40 6.32 13.49
CA ALA A 99 13.19 7.46 13.94
C ALA A 99 12.65 8.81 13.43
N ALA A 100 12.00 8.82 12.26
CA ALA A 100 11.36 10.02 11.72
C ALA A 100 10.10 10.45 12.50
N ILE A 101 9.45 9.53 13.22
CA ILE A 101 8.22 9.79 13.99
C ILE A 101 8.57 10.49 15.32
N PRO A 102 7.94 11.64 15.63
CA PRO A 102 8.17 12.36 16.88
C PRO A 102 7.98 11.49 18.13
N LYS A 103 8.82 11.69 19.15
CA LYS A 103 8.74 10.94 20.44
C LYS A 103 7.37 11.01 21.10
N HIS A 104 6.69 12.16 21.00
CA HIS A 104 5.38 12.36 21.62
C HIS A 104 4.27 11.51 20.96
N CYS A 105 4.41 11.12 19.69
CA CYS A 105 3.45 10.25 19.00
C CYS A 105 3.45 8.81 19.54
N TRP A 106 4.50 8.41 20.26
CA TRP A 106 4.60 7.09 20.88
C TRP A 106 3.96 7.03 22.28
N VAL A 107 3.59 8.19 22.84
CA VAL A 107 2.96 8.28 24.16
C VAL A 107 1.46 8.00 24.02
N LYS A 108 1.03 6.83 24.51
CA LYS A 108 -0.38 6.44 24.55
C LYS A 108 -1.01 6.98 25.83
N ASP A 109 -2.12 7.69 25.70
CA ASP A 109 -2.90 8.21 26.83
C ASP A 109 -4.20 7.39 27.00
N PRO A 110 -4.26 6.47 27.98
CA PRO A 110 -5.43 5.63 28.19
C PRO A 110 -6.69 6.41 28.56
N TRP A 111 -6.54 7.58 29.22
CA TRP A 111 -7.69 8.40 29.61
C TRP A 111 -8.32 9.07 28.40
N ARG A 112 -7.48 9.57 27.49
CA ARG A 112 -7.96 10.08 26.22
C ARG A 112 -8.64 8.98 25.40
N SER A 113 -8.03 7.80 25.29
CA SER A 113 -8.64 6.66 24.59
C SER A 113 -9.99 6.26 25.21
N MET A 114 -10.10 6.26 26.54
CA MET A 114 -11.34 5.93 27.23
C MET A 114 -12.41 7.03 27.12
N SER A 115 -12.01 8.29 27.00
CA SER A 115 -12.94 9.38 26.70
C SER A 115 -13.64 9.19 25.35
N TYR A 116 -12.94 8.65 24.34
CA TYR A 116 -13.55 8.32 23.05
C TYR A 116 -14.52 7.15 23.15
N VAL A 117 -14.21 6.13 23.95
CA VAL A 117 -15.16 5.04 24.24
C VAL A 117 -16.44 5.58 24.88
N LEU A 118 -16.31 6.40 25.93
CA LEU A 118 -17.47 6.99 26.60
C LEU A 118 -18.29 7.85 25.63
N ARG A 119 -17.63 8.72 24.86
CA ARG A 119 -18.27 9.57 23.84
C ARG A 119 -19.07 8.72 22.86
N ASP A 120 -18.47 7.69 22.30
CA ASP A 120 -19.10 6.88 21.24
C ASP A 120 -20.27 6.07 21.78
N VAL A 121 -20.15 5.54 23.00
CA VAL A 121 -21.25 4.86 23.71
C VAL A 121 -22.40 5.83 23.97
N VAL A 122 -22.13 7.05 24.45
CA VAL A 122 -23.16 8.07 24.67
C VAL A 122 -23.86 8.44 23.37
N ILE A 123 -23.13 8.60 22.27
CA ILE A 123 -23.72 8.91 20.96
C ILE A 123 -24.58 7.74 20.47
N VAL A 124 -24.10 6.50 20.58
CA VAL A 124 -24.86 5.29 20.19
C VAL A 124 -26.20 5.22 20.92
N PHE A 125 -26.21 5.37 22.24
CA PHE A 125 -27.45 5.35 23.01
C PHE A 125 -28.31 6.59 22.76
N GLY A 126 -27.69 7.76 22.57
CA GLY A 126 -28.38 9.00 22.24
C GLY A 126 -29.11 8.95 20.91
N LEU A 127 -28.47 8.42 19.86
CA LEU A 127 -29.09 8.22 18.55
C LEU A 127 -30.30 7.28 18.63
N ALA A 128 -30.16 6.16 19.35
CA ALA A 128 -31.25 5.22 19.56
C ALA A 128 -32.43 5.87 20.32
N ALA A 129 -32.14 6.62 21.39
CA ALA A 129 -33.15 7.33 22.16
C ALA A 129 -33.89 8.38 21.31
N VAL A 130 -33.18 9.15 20.49
CA VAL A 130 -33.76 10.13 19.56
C VAL A 130 -34.65 9.44 18.53
N ALA A 131 -34.20 8.33 17.93
CA ALA A 131 -34.98 7.59 16.95
C ALA A 131 -36.28 7.04 17.55
N VAL A 132 -36.22 6.48 18.74
CA VAL A 132 -37.38 5.95 19.48
C VAL A 132 -38.32 7.08 19.92
N TYR A 133 -37.79 8.22 20.38
CA TYR A 133 -38.61 9.34 20.83
C TYR A 133 -39.46 9.94 19.71
N PHE A 134 -38.85 10.18 18.53
CA PHE A 134 -39.58 10.75 17.40
C PHE A 134 -40.40 9.72 16.61
N ASN A 135 -39.98 8.45 16.62
CA ASN A 135 -40.64 7.30 15.99
C ASN A 135 -41.37 7.60 14.67
N ASN A 136 -40.64 8.20 13.72
CA ASN A 136 -41.18 8.62 12.43
C ASN A 136 -40.44 7.89 11.30
N MET A 137 -41.17 7.52 10.24
CA MET A 137 -40.65 6.86 9.04
C MET A 137 -39.46 7.57 8.39
N VAL A 138 -39.33 8.90 8.51
CA VAL A 138 -38.17 9.65 7.99
C VAL A 138 -36.94 9.56 8.91
N VAL A 139 -37.15 9.43 10.22
CA VAL A 139 -36.07 9.38 11.21
C VAL A 139 -35.34 8.04 11.16
N TRP A 140 -36.06 6.94 10.89
CA TRP A 140 -35.49 5.59 10.89
C TRP A 140 -34.34 5.41 9.86
N PRO A 141 -34.48 5.80 8.58
CA PRO A 141 -33.37 5.73 7.63
C PRO A 141 -32.16 6.59 8.02
N LEU A 142 -32.39 7.80 8.55
CA LEU A 142 -31.33 8.68 9.03
C LEU A 142 -30.59 8.07 10.22
N TYR A 143 -31.36 7.48 11.15
CA TYR A 143 -30.83 6.73 12.29
C TYR A 143 -29.99 5.55 11.82
N TRP A 144 -30.45 4.72 10.88
CA TRP A 144 -29.67 3.57 10.43
C TRP A 144 -28.31 3.96 9.86
N ILE A 145 -28.26 5.01 9.04
CA ILE A 145 -27.00 5.50 8.48
C ILE A 145 -26.09 6.00 9.61
N ALA A 146 -26.58 6.90 10.46
CA ALA A 146 -25.79 7.47 11.55
C ALA A 146 -25.31 6.41 12.56
N GLN A 147 -26.20 5.48 12.93
CA GLN A 147 -25.93 4.40 13.87
C GLN A 147 -24.91 3.42 13.31
N SER A 148 -24.99 3.08 12.03
CA SER A 148 -24.02 2.20 11.37
C SER A 148 -22.62 2.82 11.36
N THR A 149 -22.52 4.13 11.08
CA THR A 149 -21.25 4.86 11.18
C THR A 149 -20.69 4.82 12.61
N MET A 150 -21.54 4.94 13.63
CA MET A 150 -21.11 4.89 15.02
C MET A 150 -20.67 3.49 15.47
N PHE A 151 -21.30 2.43 14.97
CA PHE A 151 -20.82 1.06 15.21
C PHE A 151 -19.46 0.79 14.53
N TRP A 152 -19.21 1.41 13.39
CA TRP A 152 -17.86 1.39 12.80
C TRP A 152 -16.84 2.12 13.69
N ALA A 153 -17.21 3.22 14.35
CA ALA A 153 -16.33 3.88 15.33
C ALA A 153 -15.99 2.96 16.53
N LEU A 154 -16.97 2.20 17.05
CA LEU A 154 -16.70 1.18 18.07
C LEU A 154 -15.78 0.07 17.56
N PHE A 155 -15.94 -0.35 16.30
CA PHE A 155 -15.04 -1.30 15.66
C PHE A 155 -13.61 -0.77 15.63
N VAL A 156 -13.40 0.49 15.24
CA VAL A 156 -12.08 1.15 15.19
C VAL A 156 -11.43 1.20 16.57
N LEU A 157 -12.18 1.55 17.62
CA LEU A 157 -11.63 1.57 18.99
C LEU A 157 -11.23 0.18 19.48
N GLY A 158 -12.03 -0.86 19.17
CA GLY A 158 -11.65 -2.25 19.46
C GLY A 158 -10.48 -2.72 18.60
N HIS A 159 -10.38 -2.26 17.36
CA HIS A 159 -9.26 -2.52 16.46
C HIS A 159 -7.94 -1.95 17.01
N ASP A 160 -7.98 -0.73 17.55
CA ASP A 160 -6.84 -0.09 18.20
C ASP A 160 -6.42 -0.82 19.47
N CYS A 161 -7.36 -1.43 20.19
CA CYS A 161 -7.05 -2.37 21.27
C CYS A 161 -6.30 -3.60 20.75
N GLY A 162 -6.70 -4.13 19.59
CA GLY A 162 -6.05 -5.28 18.94
C GLY A 162 -4.62 -5.00 18.50
N HIS A 163 -4.35 -3.78 18.00
CA HIS A 163 -3.00 -3.27 17.70
C HIS A 163 -2.19 -2.91 18.94
N GLY A 164 -2.86 -2.73 20.07
CA GLY A 164 -2.26 -2.21 21.29
C GLY A 164 -1.90 -0.72 21.21
N SER A 165 -2.43 0.03 20.24
CA SER A 165 -2.31 1.49 20.17
C SER A 165 -3.22 2.19 21.17
N PHE A 166 -4.31 1.54 21.61
CA PHE A 166 -5.27 2.08 22.57
C PHE A 166 -4.64 2.45 23.93
N SER A 167 -3.78 1.57 24.48
CA SER A 167 -3.04 1.81 25.72
C SER A 167 -1.76 0.97 25.79
N SER A 168 -0.83 1.33 26.68
CA SER A 168 0.36 0.52 26.96
C SER A 168 0.08 -0.76 27.77
N ASN A 169 -1.13 -0.93 28.31
CA ASN A 169 -1.50 -2.09 29.12
C ASN A 169 -2.26 -3.13 28.29
N ALA A 170 -1.61 -4.28 28.03
CA ALA A 170 -2.19 -5.36 27.23
C ALA A 170 -3.47 -5.97 27.85
N LYS A 171 -3.60 -5.98 29.18
CA LYS A 171 -4.82 -6.45 29.86
C LYS A 171 -5.97 -5.48 29.63
N LEU A 172 -5.71 -4.18 29.77
CA LEU A 172 -6.72 -3.15 29.50
C LEU A 172 -7.22 -3.23 28.07
N ASN A 173 -6.31 -3.30 27.09
CA ASN A 173 -6.66 -3.48 25.68
C ASN A 173 -7.44 -4.78 25.45
N SER A 174 -7.10 -5.86 26.14
CA SER A 174 -7.84 -7.11 26.02
C SER A 174 -9.26 -6.97 26.55
N VAL A 175 -9.45 -6.39 27.74
CA VAL A 175 -10.78 -6.22 28.34
C VAL A 175 -11.65 -5.28 27.51
N VAL A 176 -11.15 -4.08 27.21
CA VAL A 176 -11.88 -3.07 26.43
C VAL A 176 -12.18 -3.57 25.02
N GLY A 177 -11.21 -4.20 24.35
CA GLY A 177 -11.41 -4.78 23.03
C GLY A 177 -12.51 -5.84 22.99
N HIS A 178 -12.57 -6.74 23.97
CA HIS A 178 -13.68 -7.69 24.07
C HIS A 178 -15.03 -7.00 24.25
N PHE A 179 -15.14 -6.02 25.16
CA PHE A 179 -16.41 -5.30 25.35
C PHE A 179 -16.87 -4.58 24.09
N LEU A 180 -15.98 -3.82 23.45
CA LEU A 180 -16.30 -3.06 22.24
C LEU A 180 -16.71 -3.97 21.09
N HIS A 181 -15.89 -4.97 20.74
CA HIS A 181 -16.18 -5.86 19.62
C HIS A 181 -17.36 -6.79 19.90
N SER A 182 -17.52 -7.32 21.11
CA SER A 182 -18.70 -8.12 21.45
C SER A 182 -20.01 -7.33 21.34
N SER A 183 -20.01 -6.04 21.64
CA SER A 183 -21.20 -5.19 21.50
C SER A 183 -21.70 -5.06 20.05
N ILE A 184 -20.82 -5.29 19.07
CA ILE A 184 -21.11 -5.27 17.63
C ILE A 184 -20.96 -6.66 16.98
N LEU A 185 -21.02 -7.73 17.79
CA LEU A 185 -20.98 -9.13 17.35
C LEU A 185 -19.68 -9.54 16.62
N VAL A 186 -18.57 -8.86 16.90
CA VAL A 186 -17.24 -9.23 16.41
C VAL A 186 -16.51 -10.06 17.48
N PRO A 187 -16.03 -11.29 17.15
CA PRO A 187 -15.31 -12.12 18.11
C PRO A 187 -13.87 -11.61 18.29
N TYR A 188 -13.66 -10.71 19.25
CA TYR A 188 -12.39 -9.98 19.44
C TYR A 188 -11.14 -10.86 19.45
N HIS A 189 -11.16 -12.00 20.17
CA HIS A 189 -9.96 -12.83 20.31
C HIS A 189 -9.50 -13.42 18.97
N GLY A 190 -10.43 -14.04 18.23
CA GLY A 190 -10.14 -14.59 16.91
C GLY A 190 -9.79 -13.49 15.92
N TRP A 191 -10.59 -12.42 15.91
CA TRP A 191 -10.37 -11.26 15.06
C TRP A 191 -8.98 -10.64 15.25
N ARG A 192 -8.53 -10.41 16.49
CA ARG A 192 -7.21 -9.83 16.77
C ARG A 192 -6.06 -10.68 16.21
N ILE A 193 -6.22 -12.00 16.22
CA ILE A 193 -5.19 -12.93 15.72
C ILE A 193 -5.16 -12.88 14.20
N SER A 194 -6.30 -13.07 13.52
CA SER A 194 -6.35 -13.01 12.04
C SER A 194 -5.93 -11.63 11.54
N HIS A 195 -6.42 -10.57 12.17
CA HIS A 195 -6.09 -9.18 11.82
C HIS A 195 -4.59 -8.88 11.92
N ARG A 196 -3.88 -9.47 12.89
CA ARG A 196 -2.43 -9.37 12.97
C ARG A 196 -1.75 -10.06 11.78
N THR A 197 -2.22 -11.25 11.41
CA THR A 197 -1.73 -12.00 10.24
C THR A 197 -1.96 -11.19 8.96
N HIS A 198 -3.17 -10.65 8.78
CA HIS A 198 -3.50 -9.75 7.68
C HIS A 198 -2.50 -8.59 7.58
N HIS A 199 -2.26 -7.84 8.65
CA HIS A 199 -1.31 -6.72 8.60
C HIS A 199 0.15 -7.12 8.37
N GLN A 200 0.55 -8.33 8.75
CA GLN A 200 1.90 -8.84 8.48
C GLN A 200 2.08 -9.27 7.02
N ASN A 201 1.00 -9.73 6.39
CA ASN A 201 1.04 -10.35 5.06
C ASN A 201 0.24 -9.58 4.01
N HIS A 202 -0.21 -8.35 4.28
CA HIS A 202 -1.09 -7.65 3.36
C HIS A 202 -0.41 -7.42 2.00
N GLY A 203 -1.04 -7.89 0.92
CA GLY A 203 -0.49 -7.86 -0.43
C GLY A 203 0.58 -8.93 -0.70
N HIS A 204 0.81 -9.86 0.23
CA HIS A 204 1.71 -10.99 0.01
C HIS A 204 1.01 -12.09 -0.78
N VAL A 205 1.56 -12.41 -1.96
CA VAL A 205 0.98 -13.37 -2.91
C VAL A 205 0.59 -14.70 -2.26
N GLU A 206 1.44 -15.26 -1.40
CA GLU A 206 1.18 -16.59 -0.82
C GLU A 206 0.53 -16.57 0.58
N ASN A 207 0.63 -15.45 1.31
CA ASN A 207 0.40 -15.42 2.75
C ASN A 207 -0.72 -14.46 3.17
N ASP A 208 -1.26 -13.65 2.25
CA ASP A 208 -2.41 -12.80 2.53
C ASP A 208 -3.68 -13.66 2.64
N GLU A 209 -4.34 -13.58 3.79
CA GLU A 209 -5.58 -14.32 4.07
C GLU A 209 -6.80 -13.76 3.31
N SER A 210 -6.74 -12.49 2.88
CA SER A 210 -7.87 -11.81 2.25
C SER A 210 -7.92 -12.02 0.75
N TRP A 211 -6.76 -11.96 0.08
CA TRP A 211 -6.69 -12.07 -1.36
C TRP A 211 -5.29 -12.49 -1.83
N HIS A 212 -5.25 -13.43 -2.77
CA HIS A 212 -4.04 -13.77 -3.52
C HIS A 212 -4.36 -13.86 -5.01
N PRO A 213 -3.41 -13.49 -5.89
CA PRO A 213 -3.59 -13.68 -7.32
C PRO A 213 -3.63 -15.18 -7.64
N VAL A 214 -4.39 -15.55 -8.68
CA VAL A 214 -4.32 -16.91 -9.23
C VAL A 214 -2.94 -17.15 -9.81
N SER A 215 -2.33 -18.27 -9.45
CA SER A 215 -1.06 -18.69 -10.06
C SER A 215 -1.25 -19.05 -11.54
N LEU A 216 -0.18 -18.95 -12.33
CA LEU A 216 -0.20 -19.34 -13.76
C LEU A 216 -0.69 -20.78 -13.96
N SER A 217 -0.26 -21.70 -13.09
CA SER A 217 -0.68 -23.11 -13.15
C SER A 217 -2.18 -23.28 -12.86
N GLN A 218 -2.74 -22.52 -11.91
CA GLN A 218 -4.18 -22.49 -11.66
C GLN A 218 -4.94 -21.88 -12.84
N HIS A 219 -4.46 -20.77 -13.40
CA HIS A 219 -5.07 -20.14 -14.57
C HIS A 219 -5.23 -21.11 -15.75
N TYR A 220 -4.16 -21.86 -16.08
CA TYR A 220 -4.21 -22.87 -17.14
C TYR A 220 -5.14 -24.05 -16.80
N ARG A 221 -5.33 -24.40 -15.52
CA ARG A 221 -6.27 -25.46 -15.10
C ARG A 221 -7.73 -25.05 -15.26
N TYR A 222 -8.07 -23.77 -15.09
CA TYR A 222 -9.45 -23.27 -15.21
C TYR A 222 -9.87 -22.92 -16.65
N GLN A 223 -8.96 -23.04 -17.63
CA GLN A 223 -9.25 -22.81 -19.05
C GLN A 223 -9.54 -24.08 -19.86
N VAL A 224 -9.60 -25.24 -19.19
CA VAL A 224 -9.93 -26.55 -19.78
C VAL A 224 -11.34 -26.94 -19.35
#